data_AF-A0A6B3SSM3-F1
#
_entry.id   AF-A0A6B3SSM3-F1
#
_cell.length_a   1.000
_cell.length_b   1.000
_cell.length_c   1.000
_cell.angle_alpha   90.00
_cell.angle_beta   90.00
_cell.angle_gamma   90.00
#
_symmetry.space_group_name_H-M   'P 1'
#
loop_
_entity.id
_entity.type
_entity.pdbx_description
1 polymer ?
#
loop_
_entity_poly.entity_id
_entity_poly.type
_entity_poly.pdbx_seq_one_letter_code
_entity_poly.pdbx_strand_id
1 'polypeptide(L)'
;MPEDFPRETQAGALAGSGPKLLLRKVDNRYFAGLTPDALYERYAACEDLAQQLALYTQRKIDTKGWGFDAAWRRVELGVEHKVRSGTWDFSAAESSWRMSRTRQILKDANSRAADEPSDKRIRD
;
A
#
# COMPACT_ATOMS: atom_id res chain seq x y z
N MET A 1 -4.02 -9.98 8.86
CA MET A 1 -3.38 -8.67 8.65
C MET A 1 -1.93 -8.77 9.10
N PRO A 2 -0.96 -8.29 8.31
CA PRO A 2 0.45 -8.26 8.68
C PRO A 2 0.72 -7.43 9.93
N GLU A 3 1.76 -7.79 10.70
CA GLU A 3 2.08 -7.09 11.95
C GLU A 3 2.69 -5.70 11.74
N ASP A 4 3.30 -5.48 10.57
CA ASP A 4 3.96 -4.25 10.15
C ASP A 4 3.00 -3.21 9.53
N PHE A 5 1.73 -3.57 9.33
CA PHE A 5 0.72 -2.61 8.86
C PHE A 5 0.45 -1.55 9.94
N PRO A 6 0.45 -0.25 9.58
CA PRO A 6 0.25 0.83 10.55
C PRO A 6 -1.12 0.73 11.20
N ARG A 7 -1.12 0.65 12.53
CA ARG A 7 -2.34 0.60 13.35
C ARG A 7 -2.66 1.95 13.98
N GLU A 8 -2.14 3.06 13.41
CA GLU A 8 -2.25 4.39 13.99
C GLU A 8 -3.69 4.65 14.42
N THR A 9 -3.85 4.83 15.73
CA THR A 9 -5.07 5.35 16.32
C THR A 9 -5.15 6.79 15.87
N GLN A 10 -5.94 7.09 14.84
CA GLN A 10 -6.21 8.45 14.43
C GLN A 10 -6.97 9.13 15.58
N ALA A 11 -6.22 9.61 16.59
CA ALA A 11 -6.70 10.52 17.60
C ALA A 11 -6.90 11.84 16.87
N GLY A 12 -8.02 11.94 16.17
CA GLY A 12 -8.43 13.14 15.48
C GLY A 12 -8.59 14.26 16.50
N ALA A 13 -7.55 15.08 16.64
CA ALA A 13 -7.69 16.42 17.15
C ALA A 13 -8.57 17.18 16.15
N LEU A 14 -9.88 17.15 16.37
CA LEU A 14 -10.77 18.14 15.79
C LEU A 14 -10.33 19.49 16.37
N ALA A 15 -9.62 20.28 15.57
CA ALA A 15 -9.31 21.65 15.90
C ALA A 15 -10.64 22.38 16.19
N GLY A 16 -10.88 22.71 17.47
CA GLY A 16 -12.00 23.56 17.89
C GLY A 16 -12.94 23.02 18.98
N SER A 17 -12.79 21.79 19.47
CA SER A 17 -13.63 21.29 20.57
C SER A 17 -12.78 20.40 21.48
N GLY A 18 -12.79 20.65 22.79
CA GLY A 18 -11.92 19.97 23.78
C GLY A 18 -11.85 18.44 23.62
N PRO A 19 -10.80 17.78 24.14
CA PRO A 19 -10.46 16.40 23.81
C PRO A 19 -11.60 15.43 24.13
N LYS A 20 -12.51 15.25 23.17
CA LYS A 20 -13.47 14.16 23.15
C LYS A 20 -12.68 12.96 22.69
N LEU A 21 -12.15 12.21 23.64
CA LEU A 21 -11.71 10.84 23.42
C LEU A 21 -12.83 10.13 22.65
N LEU A 22 -12.65 9.90 21.35
CA LEU A 22 -13.59 9.22 20.48
C LEU A 22 -13.57 7.72 20.82
N LEU A 23 -14.00 7.39 22.03
CA LEU A 23 -14.19 6.03 22.51
C LEU A 23 -15.45 5.49 21.85
N ARG A 24 -15.30 4.69 20.79
CA ARG A 24 -16.41 3.90 20.25
C ARG A 24 -16.49 2.57 20.99
N LYS A 25 -17.68 2.26 21.51
CA LYS A 25 -17.99 0.98 22.16
C LYS A 25 -18.49 0.00 21.10
N VAL A 26 -17.80 -1.12 20.93
CA VAL A 26 -18.23 -2.27 20.12
C VAL A 26 -18.08 -3.51 21.00
N ASP A 27 -19.12 -4.34 21.09
CA ASP A 27 -19.14 -5.59 21.88
C ASP A 27 -18.56 -5.47 23.30
N ASN A 28 -18.99 -4.42 24.01
CA ASN A 28 -18.57 -4.13 25.38
C ASN A 28 -17.08 -3.78 25.57
N ARG A 29 -16.35 -3.51 24.49
CA ARG A 29 -14.97 -3.00 24.49
C ARG A 29 -14.91 -1.57 23.95
N TYR A 30 -14.15 -0.73 24.62
CA TYR A 30 -13.92 0.66 24.22
C TYR A 30 -12.64 0.73 23.40
N PHE A 31 -12.73 1.23 22.17
CA PHE A 31 -11.57 1.45 21.31
C PHE A 31 -11.26 2.94 21.26
N ALA A 32 -10.05 3.31 21.64
CA ALA A 32 -9.47 4.62 21.35
C ALA A 32 -8.74 4.53 19.98
N GLY A 33 -9.48 4.46 18.87
CA GLY A 33 -8.90 4.29 17.53
C GLY A 33 -9.83 3.61 16.52
N LEU A 34 -9.25 3.15 15.40
CA LEU A 34 -9.95 2.34 14.39
C LEU A 34 -10.38 1.00 15.00
N THR A 35 -11.60 0.55 14.71
CA THR A 35 -12.05 -0.80 15.07
C THR A 35 -11.25 -1.85 14.29
N PRO A 36 -11.16 -3.11 14.76
CA PRO A 36 -10.50 -4.18 14.02
C PRO A 36 -10.98 -4.30 12.56
N ASP A 37 -12.28 -4.17 12.33
CA ASP A 37 -12.86 -4.22 10.98
C ASP A 37 -12.43 -3.01 10.14
N ALA A 38 -12.47 -1.80 10.69
CA ALA A 38 -12.03 -0.61 9.97
C ALA A 38 -10.53 -0.67 9.64
N LEU A 39 -9.72 -1.23 10.54
CA LEU A 39 -8.30 -1.47 10.31
C LEU A 39 -8.08 -2.51 9.19
N TYR A 40 -8.90 -3.57 9.15
CA TYR A 40 -8.88 -4.55 8.08
C TYR A 40 -9.26 -3.93 6.72
N GLU A 41 -10.29 -3.09 6.68
CA GLU A 41 -10.68 -2.36 5.46
C GLU A 41 -9.55 -1.44 4.96
N ARG A 42 -8.89 -0.71 5.86
CA ARG A 42 -7.73 0.13 5.51
C ARG A 42 -6.57 -0.72 4.97
N TYR A 43 -6.32 -1.87 5.59
CA TYR A 43 -5.34 -2.84 5.10
C TYR A 43 -5.69 -3.36 3.70
N ALA A 44 -6.93 -3.82 3.50
CA ALA A 44 -7.38 -4.37 2.22
C ALA A 44 -7.26 -3.35 1.08
N ALA A 45 -7.65 -2.10 1.33
CA ALA A 45 -7.48 -1.01 0.36
C ALA A 45 -6.00 -0.72 0.04
N CYS A 46 -5.12 -0.75 1.05
CA CYS A 46 -3.69 -0.55 0.83
C CYS A 46 -3.04 -1.71 0.07
N GLU A 47 -3.42 -2.96 0.36
CA GLU A 47 -2.91 -4.14 -0.33
C GLU A 47 -3.35 -4.18 -1.80
N ASP A 48 -4.63 -3.94 -2.10
CA ASP A 48 -5.14 -3.88 -3.47
C ASP A 48 -4.42 -2.80 -4.28
N LEU A 49 -4.26 -1.60 -3.72
CA LEU A 49 -3.56 -0.53 -4.40
C LEU A 49 -2.07 -0.83 -4.59
N ALA A 50 -1.41 -1.53 -3.65
CA ALA A 50 -0.04 -1.97 -3.82
C ALA A 50 0.09 -2.96 -5.01
N GLN A 51 -0.86 -3.89 -5.16
CA GLN A 51 -0.91 -4.79 -6.30
C GLN A 51 -1.11 -4.04 -7.63
N GLN A 52 -2.04 -3.08 -7.67
CA GLN A 52 -2.27 -2.26 -8.85
C GLN A 52 -1.04 -1.44 -9.24
N LEU A 53 -0.33 -0.86 -8.27
CA LEU A 53 0.89 -0.11 -8.51
C LEU A 53 2.03 -1.01 -9.03
N ALA A 54 2.15 -2.23 -8.53
CA ALA A 54 3.13 -3.20 -9.02
C ALA A 54 2.86 -3.54 -10.49
N LEU A 55 1.61 -3.92 -10.83
CA LEU A 55 1.20 -4.18 -12.21
C LEU A 55 1.41 -2.98 -13.13
N TYR A 56 1.07 -1.78 -12.66
CA TYR A 56 1.28 -0.55 -13.40
C TYR A 56 2.77 -0.30 -13.66
N THR A 57 3.62 -0.49 -12.66
CA THR A 57 5.07 -0.31 -12.75
C THR A 57 5.67 -1.28 -13.76
N GLN A 58 5.34 -2.57 -13.65
CA GLN A 58 5.81 -3.60 -14.58
C GLN A 58 5.39 -3.28 -16.01
N ARG A 59 4.11 -2.94 -16.23
CA ARG A 59 3.62 -2.53 -17.55
C ARG A 59 4.40 -1.34 -18.12
N LYS A 60 4.83 -0.38 -17.28
CA LYS A 60 5.64 0.75 -17.75
C LYS A 60 7.06 0.33 -18.14
N ILE A 61 7.66 -0.61 -17.41
CA ILE A 61 8.94 -1.21 -17.78
C ILE A 61 8.81 -1.87 -19.16
N ASP A 62 7.81 -2.74 -19.34
CA ASP A 62 7.63 -3.52 -20.57
C ASP A 62 7.29 -2.65 -21.79
N THR A 63 6.42 -1.64 -21.62
CA THR A 63 5.91 -0.83 -22.75
C THR A 63 6.78 0.37 -23.11
N LYS A 64 7.54 0.92 -22.15
CA LYS A 64 8.38 2.11 -22.37
C LYS A 64 9.87 1.81 -22.34
N GLY A 65 10.26 0.56 -22.05
CA GLY A 65 11.67 0.15 -21.93
C GLY A 65 12.39 0.89 -20.79
N TRP A 66 11.65 1.34 -19.77
CA TRP A 66 12.26 2.04 -18.64
C TRP A 66 12.99 1.05 -17.75
N GLY A 67 14.17 1.43 -17.27
CA GLY A 67 14.81 0.72 -16.17
C GLY A 67 13.95 0.76 -14.90
N PHE A 68 14.06 -0.28 -14.07
CA PHE A 68 13.28 -0.44 -12.84
C PHE A 68 13.26 0.82 -11.97
N ASP A 69 14.43 1.39 -11.67
CA ASP A 69 14.55 2.57 -10.80
C ASP A 69 13.85 3.80 -11.38
N ALA A 70 13.88 3.96 -12.71
CA ALA A 70 13.23 5.09 -13.39
C ALA A 70 11.70 4.94 -13.45
N ALA A 71 11.20 3.71 -13.55
CA ALA A 71 9.77 3.43 -13.44
C ALA A 71 9.29 3.61 -11.99
N TRP A 72 10.04 3.06 -11.04
CA TRP A 72 9.77 3.11 -9.60
C TRP A 72 9.71 4.55 -9.07
N ARG A 73 10.72 5.38 -9.37
CA ARG A 73 10.77 6.78 -8.94
C ARG A 73 9.56 7.60 -9.42
N ARG A 74 9.06 7.31 -10.63
CA ARG A 74 7.87 8.00 -11.17
C ARG A 74 6.60 7.58 -10.46
N VAL A 75 6.51 6.31 -10.08
CA VAL A 75 5.39 5.78 -9.30
C VAL A 75 5.40 6.42 -7.91
N GLU A 76 6.56 6.47 -7.24
CA GLU A 76 6.74 7.18 -5.96
C GLU A 76 6.27 8.63 -6.04
N LEU A 77 6.78 9.40 -7.00
CA LEU A 77 6.38 10.81 -7.18
C LEU A 77 4.89 10.96 -7.47
N GLY A 78 4.30 10.06 -8.25
CA GLY A 78 2.88 10.07 -8.58
C GLY A 78 1.99 9.78 -7.36
N VAL A 79 2.38 8.82 -6.52
CA VAL A 79 1.68 8.49 -5.28
C VAL A 79 1.81 9.65 -4.28
N GLU A 80 3.02 10.15 -4.07
CA GLU A 80 3.30 11.27 -3.18
C GLU A 80 2.49 12.52 -3.57
N HIS A 81 2.44 12.83 -4.88
CA HIS A 81 1.64 13.95 -5.37
C HIS A 81 0.15 13.79 -5.05
N LYS A 82 -0.42 12.60 -5.26
CA LYS A 82 -1.85 12.33 -4.99
C LYS A 82 -2.20 12.38 -3.51
N VAL A 83 -1.28 11.95 -2.64
CA VAL A 83 -1.44 12.06 -1.18
C VAL A 83 -1.34 13.53 -0.76
N ARG A 84 -0.32 14.26 -1.24
CA ARG A 84 -0.13 15.68 -0.92
C ARG A 84 -1.27 16.57 -1.42
N SER A 85 -1.85 16.26 -2.58
CA SER A 85 -3.00 16.99 -3.13
C SER A 85 -4.32 16.68 -2.43
N GLY A 86 -4.32 15.77 -1.45
CA GLY A 86 -5.54 15.30 -0.77
C GLY A 86 -6.46 14.47 -1.67
N THR A 87 -6.01 14.08 -2.87
CA THR A 87 -6.78 13.21 -3.76
C THR A 87 -6.92 11.81 -3.18
N TRP A 88 -5.89 11.37 -2.46
CA TRP A 88 -5.87 10.09 -1.75
C TRP A 88 -5.77 10.32 -0.24
N ASP A 89 -6.76 9.83 0.51
CA ASP A 89 -6.85 9.97 1.97
C ASP A 89 -6.13 8.82 2.69
N PHE A 90 -4.80 8.90 2.72
CA PHE A 90 -3.92 7.96 3.42
C PHE A 90 -2.94 8.68 4.31
N SER A 91 -2.65 8.09 5.47
CA SER A 91 -1.60 8.60 6.35
C SER A 91 -0.22 8.43 5.72
N ALA A 92 0.77 9.16 6.24
CA ALA A 92 2.16 8.98 5.82
C ALA A 92 2.64 7.55 6.08
N ALA A 93 2.21 6.94 7.18
CA ALA A 93 2.55 5.56 7.52
C ALA A 93 1.93 4.56 6.55
N GLU A 94 0.64 4.72 6.20
CA GLU A 94 -0.04 3.87 5.20
C GLU A 94 0.60 4.00 3.81
N SER A 95 0.98 5.22 3.44
CA SER A 95 1.67 5.49 2.18
C SER A 95 3.05 4.82 2.12
N SER A 96 3.83 4.94 3.20
CA SER A 96 5.14 4.29 3.32
C SER A 96 5.03 2.77 3.27
N TRP A 97 4.10 2.19 4.03
CA TRP A 97 3.84 0.76 4.04
C TRP A 97 3.48 0.26 2.63
N ARG A 98 2.58 0.97 1.92
CA ARG A 98 2.18 0.60 0.56
C ARG A 98 3.33 0.63 -0.43
N MET A 99 4.20 1.64 -0.36
CA MET A 99 5.37 1.72 -1.24
C MET A 99 6.34 0.57 -0.97
N SER A 100 6.59 0.25 0.30
CA SER A 100 7.39 -0.92 0.68
C SER A 100 6.78 -2.21 0.13
N ARG A 101 5.47 -2.39 0.33
CA ARG A 101 4.72 -3.57 -0.12
C ARG A 101 4.74 -3.74 -1.64
N THR A 102 4.55 -2.66 -2.38
CA THR A 102 4.61 -2.67 -3.85
C THR A 102 6.00 -3.10 -4.35
N ARG A 103 7.07 -2.62 -3.70
CA ARG A 103 8.44 -3.03 -4.02
C ARG A 103 8.69 -4.50 -3.72
N GLN A 104 8.13 -5.04 -2.63
CA GLN A 104 8.20 -6.47 -2.33
C GLN A 104 7.51 -7.29 -3.41
N ILE A 105 6.29 -6.93 -3.81
CA ILE A 105 5.55 -7.64 -4.88
C ILE A 105 6.37 -7.69 -6.18
N LEU A 106 7.00 -6.58 -6.56
CA LEU A 106 7.85 -6.52 -7.76
C LEU A 106 9.10 -7.41 -7.64
N LYS A 107 9.74 -7.45 -6.47
CA LYS A 107 10.88 -8.34 -6.22
C LYS A 107 10.47 -9.81 -6.28
N ASP A 108 9.38 -10.17 -5.61
CA ASP A 108 8.86 -11.54 -5.57
C ASP A 108 8.47 -12.02 -6.97
N ALA A 109 7.87 -11.14 -7.78
CA ALA A 109 7.57 -11.43 -9.19
C ALA A 109 8.84 -11.68 -10.01
N ASN A 110 9.88 -10.87 -9.82
CA ASN A 110 11.16 -11.04 -10.51
C ASN A 110 11.88 -12.33 -10.08
N SER A 111 11.84 -12.68 -8.79
CA SER A 111 12.41 -13.94 -8.29
C SER A 111 11.68 -15.16 -8.88
N ARG A 112 10.34 -15.13 -8.96
CA ARG A 112 9.57 -16.20 -9.60
C ARG A 112 9.88 -16.36 -11.08
N ALA A 113 10.09 -15.26 -11.80
CA ALA A 113 10.49 -15.30 -13.21
C ALA A 113 11.90 -15.87 -13.42
N ALA A 114 12.81 -15.68 -12.45
CA ALA A 114 14.17 -16.24 -12.51
C ALA A 114 14.22 -17.74 -12.17
N ASP A 115 13.32 -18.21 -11.31
CA ASP A 115 13.21 -19.62 -10.91
C ASP A 115 12.44 -20.50 -11.93
N GLU A 116 11.78 -19.91 -12.93
CA GLU A 116 11.08 -20.66 -13.98
C GLU A 116 12.11 -21.25 -14.98
N PRO A 117 12.31 -22.59 -15.02
CA PRO A 117 13.27 -23.19 -15.93
C PRO A 117 12.81 -22.95 -17.36
N SER A 118 13.73 -22.52 -18.23
CA SER A 118 13.52 -22.25 -19.66
C SER A 118 13.12 -23.46 -20.52
N ASP A 119 12.52 -24.50 -19.93
CA ASP A 119 12.23 -25.80 -20.52
C ASP A 119 10.90 -25.82 -21.32
N LYS A 120 10.78 -24.94 -22.32
CA LYS A 120 9.71 -25.00 -23.34
C LYS A 120 10.17 -24.54 -24.74
N ARG A 121 11.38 -24.93 -25.16
CA ARG A 121 11.77 -24.82 -26.58
C ARG A 121 12.46 -26.08 -27.11
N ILE A 122 11.81 -27.23 -27.00
CA ILE A 122 12.06 -28.37 -27.91
C ILE A 122 10.70 -29.02 -28.23
N ARG A 123 10.51 -29.33 -29.53
CA ARG A 123 9.37 -29.92 -30.26
C ARG A 123 8.53 -28.88 -31.02
N ASP A 124 8.45 -28.90 -32.34
CA ASP A 124 9.04 -29.70 -33.43
C ASP A 124 9.07 -28.79 -34.68
#